data_AF-A0A1Y1Q814-F1
#
_entry.id   AF-A0A1Y1Q814-F1
#
_cell.length_a   1.000
_cell.length_b   1.000
_cell.length_c   1.000
_cell.angle_alpha   90.00
_cell.angle_beta   90.00
_cell.angle_gamma   90.00
#
_symmetry.space_group_name_H-M   'P 1'
#
loop_
_entity.id
_entity.type
_entity.pdbx_description
1 polymer ?
#
loop_
_entity_poly.entity_id
_entity_poly.type
_entity_poly.pdbx_seq_one_letter_code
_entity_poly.pdbx_strand_id
1 'polypeptide(L)'
;EYQNTVNDLLGLNLNLVNSLPDENQVGGFDNNIAQNQISSLRMDAYLTQAEKIAAQGVLESWNKIVPCTQQDTVCAKQFIQSFGKRTFRRPLTTAEVNTFATNFSGVAFKDAVEKTVMSMLVSPNFLYRTELGELQADGTYKLTPYEVASSLSYLFWGFNAR
;
A
#
# COMPACT_ATOMS: atom_id res chain seq x y z
N GLU A 1 6.10 -10.10 2.26
CA GLU A 1 4.89 -10.18 1.39
C GLU A 1 4.62 -8.93 0.54
N TYR A 2 5.27 -7.81 0.88
CA TYR A 2 5.27 -6.56 0.12
C TYR A 2 5.50 -6.73 -1.39
N GLN A 3 6.59 -7.43 -1.77
CA GLN A 3 6.99 -7.64 -3.18
C GLN A 3 5.87 -8.20 -4.05
N ASN A 4 5.20 -9.26 -3.58
CA ASN A 4 4.13 -9.90 -4.35
C ASN A 4 2.97 -8.95 -4.59
N THR A 5 2.65 -8.10 -3.60
CA THR A 5 1.56 -7.12 -3.73
C THR A 5 1.95 -6.02 -4.72
N VAL A 6 3.18 -5.51 -4.66
CA VAL A 6 3.69 -4.52 -5.63
C VAL A 6 3.69 -5.08 -7.05
N ASN A 7 4.19 -6.31 -7.22
CA ASN A 7 4.21 -6.98 -8.52
C ASN A 7 2.80 -7.17 -9.09
N ASP A 8 1.79 -7.50 -8.26
CA ASP A 8 0.40 -7.54 -8.72
C ASP A 8 -0.15 -6.15 -9.12
N LEU A 9 0.05 -5.16 -8.24
CA LEU A 9 -0.44 -3.79 -8.41
C LEU A 9 0.04 -3.20 -9.73
N LEU A 10 1.34 -3.30 -9.96
CA LEU A 10 2.01 -2.68 -11.11
C LEU A 10 2.15 -3.64 -12.28
N GLY A 11 2.14 -4.96 -12.09
CA GLY A 11 2.45 -5.93 -13.17
C GLY A 11 3.94 -6.05 -13.44
N LEU A 12 4.76 -5.76 -12.43
CA LEU A 12 6.22 -5.89 -12.49
C LEU A 12 6.65 -7.28 -12.02
N ASN A 13 7.90 -7.64 -12.31
CA ASN A 13 8.54 -8.84 -11.77
C ASN A 13 9.79 -8.46 -10.98
N LEU A 14 9.58 -7.74 -9.87
CA LEU A 14 10.66 -7.27 -9.00
C LEU A 14 11.15 -8.39 -8.08
N ASN A 15 12.46 -8.38 -7.81
CA ASN A 15 13.08 -9.17 -6.75
C ASN A 15 13.64 -8.23 -5.68
N LEU A 16 12.93 -8.12 -4.56
CA LEU A 16 13.21 -7.21 -3.44
C LEU A 16 13.77 -7.94 -2.21
N VAL A 17 14.08 -9.24 -2.32
CA VAL A 17 14.43 -10.13 -1.18
C VAL A 17 15.60 -9.60 -0.33
N ASN A 18 16.55 -8.87 -0.93
CA ASN A 18 17.70 -8.28 -0.21
C ASN A 18 17.62 -6.74 -0.09
N SER A 19 16.52 -6.16 -0.55
CA SER A 19 16.34 -4.71 -0.72
C SER A 19 15.40 -4.10 0.31
N LEU A 20 14.64 -4.94 0.99
CA LEU A 20 13.75 -4.56 2.07
C LEU A 20 14.23 -5.20 3.38
N PRO A 21 14.04 -4.52 4.51
CA PRO A 21 14.36 -5.07 5.82
C PRO A 21 13.49 -6.31 6.12
N ASP A 22 14.02 -7.30 6.84
CA ASP A 22 13.27 -8.51 7.20
C ASP A 22 11.95 -8.17 7.91
N GLU A 23 10.85 -8.71 7.38
CA GLU A 23 9.56 -8.77 8.06
C GLU A 23 9.74 -9.74 9.25
N ASN A 24 9.62 -9.23 10.49
CA ASN A 24 9.84 -10.01 11.72
C ASN A 24 9.07 -11.35 11.68
N GLN A 25 9.75 -12.49 11.44
CA GLN A 25 9.23 -13.80 11.81
C GLN A 25 9.55 -14.03 13.30
N VAL A 26 8.74 -13.46 14.19
CA VAL A 26 8.74 -13.90 15.59
C VAL A 26 7.82 -15.11 15.66
N GLY A 27 8.41 -16.29 15.85
CA GLY A 27 7.67 -17.52 16.04
C GLY A 27 6.74 -17.43 17.24
N GLY A 28 5.48 -17.83 17.03
CA GLY A 28 4.50 -18.13 18.07
C GLY A 28 3.91 -16.90 18.75
N PHE A 29 2.61 -16.68 18.48
CA PHE A 29 1.67 -15.89 19.28
C PHE A 29 2.27 -14.83 20.20
N ASP A 30 2.32 -13.57 19.76
CA ASP A 30 2.20 -12.42 20.66
C ASP A 30 1.89 -11.13 19.88
N ASN A 31 0.67 -10.67 20.07
CA ASN A 31 0.03 -9.44 19.64
C ASN A 31 0.58 -8.19 20.37
N ASN A 32 1.90 -8.03 20.44
CA ASN A 32 2.53 -6.90 21.09
C ASN A 32 2.58 -5.64 20.19
N ILE A 33 1.51 -4.85 20.27
CA ILE A 33 1.32 -3.52 19.65
C ILE A 33 2.47 -2.53 19.98
N ALA A 34 3.30 -2.82 20.99
CA ALA A 34 4.45 -1.98 21.38
C ALA A 34 5.73 -2.16 20.53
N GLN A 35 5.84 -3.19 19.68
CA GLN A 35 7.06 -3.44 18.86
C GLN A 35 6.91 -3.11 17.36
N ASN A 36 5.76 -2.57 16.94
CA ASN A 36 5.54 -2.11 15.55
C ASN A 36 6.21 -0.78 15.21
N GLN A 37 7.15 -0.31 16.04
CA GLN A 37 7.96 0.85 15.72
C GLN A 37 8.99 0.42 14.66
N ILE A 38 8.67 0.65 13.39
CA ILE A 38 9.65 0.65 12.30
C ILE A 38 10.80 1.56 12.76
N SER A 39 11.98 0.99 13.01
CA SER A 39 13.16 1.80 13.31
C SER A 39 13.38 2.78 12.16
N SER A 40 13.85 4.00 12.42
CA SER A 40 14.05 5.03 11.39
C SER A 40 14.82 4.49 10.15
N LEU A 41 15.81 3.64 10.38
CA LEU A 41 16.61 2.96 9.35
C LEU A 41 15.77 2.06 8.41
N ARG A 42 14.66 1.50 8.91
CA ARG A 42 13.76 0.61 8.16
C ARG A 42 12.80 1.41 7.27
N MET A 43 12.40 2.62 7.66
CA MET A 43 11.59 3.53 6.82
C MET A 43 12.36 4.05 5.60
N ASP A 44 13.65 4.38 5.76
CA ASP A 44 14.47 4.89 4.66
C ASP A 44 14.61 3.87 3.52
N ALA A 45 14.73 2.58 3.86
CA ALA A 45 14.74 1.50 2.90
C ALA A 45 13.40 1.40 2.15
N TYR A 46 12.27 1.50 2.86
CA TYR A 46 10.94 1.50 2.22
C TYR A 46 10.74 2.70 1.30
N LEU A 47 11.15 3.91 1.72
CA LEU A 47 11.07 5.11 0.90
C LEU A 47 11.90 4.97 -0.38
N THR A 48 13.15 4.54 -0.24
CA THR A 48 14.06 4.34 -1.38
C THR A 48 13.52 3.32 -2.37
N GLN A 49 12.96 2.21 -1.89
CA GLN A 49 12.40 1.21 -2.79
C GLN A 49 11.08 1.68 -3.40
N ALA A 50 10.20 2.31 -2.61
CA ALA A 50 8.93 2.82 -3.11
C ALA A 50 9.12 3.85 -4.23
N GLU A 51 10.14 4.71 -4.14
CA GLU A 51 10.49 5.66 -5.20
C GLU A 51 10.87 4.93 -6.49
N LYS A 52 11.83 3.98 -6.42
CA LYS A 52 12.25 3.19 -7.59
C LYS A 52 11.10 2.41 -8.22
N ILE A 53 10.28 1.79 -7.38
CA ILE A 53 9.11 1.02 -7.78
C ILE A 53 8.07 1.92 -8.45
N ALA A 54 7.81 3.11 -7.90
CA ALA A 54 6.87 4.06 -8.48
C ALA A 54 7.34 4.55 -9.84
N ALA A 55 8.63 4.94 -9.96
CA ALA A 55 9.22 5.35 -11.23
C ALA A 55 9.12 4.23 -12.27
N GLN A 56 9.49 3.00 -11.92
CA GLN A 56 9.39 1.86 -12.81
C GLN A 56 7.93 1.55 -13.20
N GLY A 57 7.00 1.58 -12.25
CA GLY A 57 5.58 1.37 -12.50
C GLY A 57 4.99 2.40 -13.45
N VAL A 58 5.35 3.67 -13.32
CA VAL A 58 4.92 4.73 -14.23
C VAL A 58 5.50 4.54 -15.64
N LEU A 59 6.73 4.03 -15.75
CA LEU A 59 7.37 3.77 -17.04
C LEU A 59 6.79 2.55 -17.77
N GLU A 60 6.61 1.43 -17.06
CA GLU A 60 6.28 0.15 -17.66
C GLU A 60 4.78 -0.17 -17.62
N SER A 61 4.04 0.45 -16.70
CA SER A 61 2.68 0.01 -16.33
C SER A 61 1.64 1.14 -16.45
N TRP A 62 1.95 2.23 -17.16
CA TRP A 62 1.10 3.41 -17.28
C TRP A 62 -0.37 3.08 -17.57
N ASN A 63 -0.62 2.33 -18.65
CA ASN A 63 -1.97 1.97 -19.09
C ASN A 63 -2.69 1.00 -18.14
N LYS A 64 -1.95 0.34 -17.24
CA LYS A 64 -2.51 -0.54 -16.21
C LYS A 64 -2.90 0.25 -14.95
N ILE A 65 -2.16 1.31 -14.61
CA ILE A 65 -2.37 2.07 -13.38
C ILE A 65 -3.25 3.30 -13.62
N VAL A 66 -3.12 3.99 -14.75
CA VAL A 66 -3.92 5.18 -15.10
C VAL A 66 -5.07 4.78 -16.04
N PRO A 67 -6.34 4.85 -15.59
CA PRO A 67 -7.48 4.31 -16.34
C PRO A 67 -8.01 5.23 -17.46
N CYS A 68 -7.32 6.34 -17.74
CA CYS A 68 -7.83 7.46 -18.53
C CYS A 68 -6.73 8.07 -19.40
N THR A 69 -7.13 8.68 -20.51
CA THR A 69 -6.23 9.30 -21.49
C THR A 69 -6.01 10.78 -21.22
N GLN A 70 -7.05 11.49 -20.80
CA GLN A 70 -6.99 12.91 -20.48
C GLN A 70 -6.30 13.11 -19.13
N GLN A 71 -5.23 13.90 -19.10
CA GLN A 71 -4.46 14.17 -17.87
C GLN A 71 -5.04 15.36 -17.10
N ASP A 72 -6.26 15.21 -16.61
CA ASP A 72 -6.98 16.24 -15.85
C ASP A 72 -7.33 15.80 -14.42
N THR A 73 -8.02 16.67 -13.68
CA THR A 73 -8.40 16.42 -12.29
C THR A 73 -9.43 15.29 -12.14
N VAL A 74 -10.22 15.00 -13.18
CA VAL A 74 -11.16 13.88 -13.19
C VAL A 74 -10.38 12.57 -13.28
N CYS A 75 -9.43 12.49 -14.20
CA CYS A 75 -8.55 11.34 -14.35
C CYS A 75 -7.68 11.11 -13.12
N ALA A 76 -7.13 12.17 -12.51
CA ALA A 76 -6.38 12.05 -11.26
C ALA A 76 -7.20 11.37 -10.16
N LYS A 77 -8.47 11.78 -9.96
CA LYS A 77 -9.36 11.17 -8.96
C LYS A 77 -9.70 9.71 -9.30
N GLN A 78 -9.93 9.39 -10.56
CA GLN A 78 -10.19 8.01 -11.01
C GLN A 78 -8.98 7.10 -10.78
N PHE A 79 -7.78 7.57 -11.12
CA PHE A 79 -6.52 6.89 -10.83
C PHE A 79 -6.38 6.65 -9.31
N ILE A 80 -6.51 7.69 -8.49
CA ILE A 80 -6.38 7.57 -7.03
C ILE A 80 -7.37 6.55 -6.46
N GLN A 81 -8.63 6.59 -6.89
CA GLN A 81 -9.66 5.67 -6.42
C GLN A 81 -9.39 4.22 -6.86
N SER A 82 -9.07 4.00 -8.13
CA SER A 82 -8.86 2.66 -8.67
C SER A 82 -7.58 2.01 -8.16
N PHE A 83 -6.47 2.74 -8.19
CA PHE A 83 -5.18 2.27 -7.69
C PHE A 83 -5.22 2.10 -6.18
N GLY A 84 -5.67 3.13 -5.44
CA GLY A 84 -5.76 3.09 -3.99
C GLY A 84 -6.65 1.96 -3.48
N LYS A 85 -7.76 1.65 -4.16
CA LYS A 85 -8.64 0.53 -3.77
C LYS A 85 -7.91 -0.80 -3.77
N ARG A 86 -7.04 -1.02 -4.77
CA ARG A 86 -6.22 -2.24 -4.84
C ARG A 86 -5.10 -2.21 -3.81
N THR A 87 -4.46 -1.06 -3.64
CA THR A 87 -3.34 -0.87 -2.71
C THR A 87 -3.76 -1.08 -1.26
N PHE A 88 -4.83 -0.43 -0.81
CA PHE A 88 -5.33 -0.54 0.57
C PHE A 88 -6.37 -1.64 0.76
N ARG A 89 -6.73 -2.35 -0.31
CA ARG A 89 -7.71 -3.45 -0.32
C ARG A 89 -9.09 -3.05 0.23
N ARG A 90 -9.41 -1.76 0.23
CA ARG A 90 -10.72 -1.18 0.59
C ARG A 90 -11.00 0.05 -0.25
N PRO A 91 -12.27 0.47 -0.41
CA PRO A 91 -12.58 1.77 -0.98
C PRO A 91 -11.89 2.89 -0.18
N LEU A 92 -11.34 3.87 -0.90
CA LEU A 92 -10.83 5.09 -0.29
C LEU A 92 -12.02 5.97 0.12
N THR A 93 -11.88 6.60 1.27
CA THR A 93 -12.80 7.66 1.70
C THR A 93 -12.61 8.89 0.80
N THR A 94 -13.63 9.75 0.74
CA THR A 94 -13.53 11.03 0.03
C THR A 94 -12.38 11.90 0.56
N ALA A 95 -12.11 11.84 1.87
CA ALA A 95 -11.00 12.54 2.49
C ALA A 95 -9.65 12.04 1.95
N GLU A 96 -9.43 10.74 1.90
CA GLU A 96 -8.19 10.16 1.35
C GLU A 96 -8.01 10.51 -0.13
N VAL A 97 -9.06 10.42 -0.94
CA VAL A 97 -8.99 10.81 -2.35
C VAL A 97 -8.57 12.27 -2.50
N ASN A 98 -9.15 13.16 -1.69
CA ASN A 98 -8.80 14.58 -1.71
C ASN A 98 -7.36 14.83 -1.24
N THR A 99 -6.89 14.12 -0.21
CA THR A 99 -5.50 14.21 0.25
C THR A 99 -4.52 13.83 -0.86
N PHE A 100 -4.72 12.70 -1.54
CA PHE A 100 -3.85 12.30 -2.65
C PHE A 100 -3.99 13.22 -3.87
N ALA A 101 -5.16 13.80 -4.11
CA ALA A 101 -5.36 14.75 -5.21
C ALA A 101 -4.49 16.01 -5.06
N THR A 102 -4.05 16.35 -3.84
CA THR A 102 -3.11 17.48 -3.63
C THR A 102 -1.75 17.26 -4.30
N ASN A 103 -1.36 16.00 -4.56
CA ASN A 103 -0.10 15.69 -5.27
C ASN A 103 -0.09 16.18 -6.72
N PHE A 104 -1.26 16.48 -7.30
CA PHE A 104 -1.40 16.90 -8.70
C PHE A 104 -1.32 18.43 -8.88
N SER A 105 -1.15 19.18 -7.80
CA SER A 105 -1.07 20.65 -7.85
C SER A 105 0.34 21.13 -8.16
N GLY A 106 0.52 21.90 -9.23
CA GLY A 106 1.76 22.60 -9.55
C GLY A 106 2.91 21.71 -10.06
N VAL A 107 2.60 20.48 -10.48
CA VAL A 107 3.58 19.51 -11.02
C VAL A 107 3.01 18.83 -12.28
N ALA A 108 3.86 18.18 -13.06
CA ALA A 108 3.38 17.41 -14.21
C ALA A 108 2.55 16.21 -13.75
N PHE A 109 1.53 15.85 -14.52
CA PHE A 109 0.61 14.76 -14.17
C PHE A 109 1.34 13.43 -13.94
N LYS A 110 2.34 13.13 -14.77
CA LYS A 110 3.18 11.93 -14.64
C LYS A 110 3.92 11.90 -13.29
N ASP A 111 4.55 13.01 -12.92
CA ASP A 111 5.28 13.13 -11.65
C ASP A 111 4.34 13.02 -10.44
N ALA A 112 3.12 13.56 -10.56
CA ALA A 112 2.08 13.42 -9.55
C ALA A 112 1.61 11.97 -9.38
N VAL A 113 1.48 11.21 -10.48
CA VAL A 113 1.17 9.78 -10.44
C VAL A 113 2.28 9.02 -9.72
N GLU A 114 3.54 9.26 -10.09
CA GLU A 114 4.70 8.63 -9.45
C GLU A 114 4.73 8.90 -7.94
N LYS A 115 4.65 10.18 -7.55
CA LYS A 115 4.59 10.60 -6.15
C LYS A 115 3.42 9.95 -5.40
N THR A 116 2.27 9.82 -6.04
CA THR A 116 1.08 9.20 -5.43
C THR A 116 1.26 7.71 -5.24
N VAL A 117 1.81 6.99 -6.23
CA VAL A 117 2.16 5.56 -6.10
C VAL A 117 3.13 5.38 -4.94
N MET A 118 4.24 6.11 -4.92
CA MET A 118 5.21 6.07 -3.82
C MET A 118 4.54 6.32 -2.47
N SER A 119 3.74 7.39 -2.36
CA SER A 119 3.05 7.77 -1.11
C SER A 119 2.12 6.66 -0.60
N MET A 120 1.43 5.96 -1.51
CA MET A 120 0.57 4.84 -1.13
C MET A 120 1.39 3.60 -0.72
N LEU A 121 2.51 3.32 -1.38
CA LEU A 121 3.39 2.18 -1.07
C LEU A 121 4.19 2.33 0.23
N VAL A 122 4.26 3.53 0.80
CA VAL A 122 4.85 3.78 2.13
C VAL A 122 3.81 4.13 3.19
N SER A 123 2.53 4.13 2.81
CA SER A 123 1.45 4.43 3.76
C SER A 123 1.36 3.33 4.82
N PRO A 124 1.05 3.68 6.09
CA PRO A 124 0.68 2.72 7.11
C PRO A 124 -0.43 1.74 6.66
N ASN A 125 -1.41 2.22 5.89
CA ASN A 125 -2.50 1.40 5.34
C ASN A 125 -2.02 0.32 4.36
N PHE A 126 -0.77 0.41 3.87
CA PHE A 126 -0.15 -0.55 2.98
C PHE A 126 0.96 -1.36 3.67
N LEU A 127 1.84 -0.68 4.42
CA LEU A 127 2.97 -1.32 5.11
C LEU A 127 2.52 -2.19 6.28
N TYR A 128 1.50 -1.78 7.03
CA TYR A 128 0.95 -2.58 8.12
C TYR A 128 -0.23 -3.39 7.60
N ARG A 129 -0.08 -4.71 7.55
CA ARG A 129 -1.19 -5.62 7.22
C ARG A 129 -2.17 -5.68 8.40
N THR A 130 -3.31 -4.99 8.24
CA THR A 130 -4.64 -5.32 8.80
C THR A 130 -4.78 -5.60 10.30
N GLU A 131 -4.08 -4.86 11.16
CA GLU A 131 -4.46 -4.74 12.59
C GLU A 131 -4.23 -3.30 13.06
N LEU A 132 -4.59 -2.30 12.25
CA LEU A 132 -4.76 -0.96 12.82
C LEU A 132 -5.98 -0.99 13.73
N GLY A 133 -7.08 -1.60 13.27
CA GLY A 133 -8.38 -1.51 13.90
C GLY A 133 -8.90 -0.07 13.97
N GLU A 134 -10.18 0.09 14.26
CA GLU A 134 -10.72 1.40 14.62
C GLU A 134 -10.59 1.59 16.13
N LEU A 135 -10.02 2.71 16.56
CA LEU A 135 -9.98 3.10 17.97
C LEU A 135 -11.42 3.23 18.48
N GLN A 136 -11.78 2.34 19.39
CA GLN A 136 -13.06 2.34 20.07
C GLN A 136 -13.03 3.34 21.23
N ALA A 137 -14.21 3.73 21.70
CA ALA A 137 -14.36 4.65 22.83
C ALA A 137 -13.74 4.12 24.14
N ASP A 138 -13.51 2.81 24.24
CA ASP A 138 -12.87 2.14 25.37
C ASP A 138 -11.34 2.03 25.26
N GLY A 139 -10.75 2.61 24.20
CA GLY A 139 -9.31 2.59 23.95
C GLY A 139 -8.79 1.31 23.30
N THR A 140 -9.67 0.35 22.98
CA THR A 140 -9.30 -0.85 22.22
C THR A 140 -9.37 -0.60 20.72
N TYR A 141 -8.63 -1.37 19.93
CA TYR A 141 -8.71 -1.31 18.46
C TYR A 141 -9.51 -2.51 17.96
N LYS A 142 -10.60 -2.23 17.24
CA LYS A 142 -11.46 -3.28 16.68
C LYS A 142 -11.25 -3.40 15.18
N LEU A 143 -10.94 -4.61 14.72
CA LEU A 143 -10.85 -4.91 13.31
C LEU A 143 -12.16 -4.62 12.58
N THR A 144 -12.03 -3.96 11.44
CA THR A 144 -13.14 -3.76 10.52
C THR A 144 -13.52 -5.08 9.84
N PRO A 145 -14.77 -5.23 9.37
CA PRO A 145 -15.21 -6.43 8.65
C PRO A 145 -14.34 -6.80 7.42
N TYR A 146 -13.69 -5.82 6.78
CA TYR A 146 -12.77 -6.05 5.66
C TYR A 146 -11.42 -6.62 6.11
N GLU A 147 -10.94 -6.23 7.30
CA GLU A 147 -9.74 -6.78 7.92
C GLU A 147 -9.98 -8.25 8.35
N VAL A 148 -11.18 -8.56 8.86
CA VAL A 148 -11.60 -9.93 9.21
C VAL A 148 -11.75 -10.84 7.98
N ALA A 149 -12.29 -10.34 6.86
CA ALA A 149 -12.41 -11.14 5.64
C ALA A 149 -11.04 -11.40 4.97
N SER A 150 -10.11 -10.45 5.08
CA SER A 150 -8.74 -10.60 4.61
C SER A 150 -7.98 -11.65 5.43
N SER A 151 -8.15 -11.67 6.76
CA SER A 151 -7.51 -12.67 7.62
C SER A 151 -7.98 -14.10 7.35
N LEU A 152 -9.28 -14.29 7.06
CA LEU A 152 -9.85 -15.58 6.66
C LEU A 152 -9.30 -16.09 5.31
N SER A 153 -9.05 -15.20 4.34
CA SER A 153 -8.57 -15.61 3.01
C SER A 153 -7.14 -16.17 3.02
N TYR A 154 -6.27 -15.66 3.89
CA TYR A 154 -4.92 -16.20 4.08
C TYR A 154 -4.89 -17.49 4.89
N LEU A 155 -5.88 -17.71 5.78
CA LEU A 155 -6.04 -18.97 6.52
C LEU A 155 -6.34 -20.16 5.59
N PHE A 156 -7.01 -19.93 4.47
CA PHE A 156 -7.31 -20.98 3.48
C PHE A 156 -6.20 -21.23 2.46
N TRP A 157 -5.24 -20.31 2.31
CA TRP A 157 -4.07 -20.50 1.42
C TRP A 157 -2.81 -20.98 2.16
N GLY A 158 -2.77 -20.87 3.50
CA GLY A 158 -1.66 -21.37 4.32
C GLY A 158 -1.74 -22.86 4.72
N PHE A 159 -2.87 -23.55 4.48
CA PHE A 159 -3.11 -24.88 5.04
C PHE A 159 -2.79 -26.07 4.12
N ASN A 160 -2.17 -25.84 2.95
CA ASN A 160 -1.69 -26.92 2.07
C ASN A 160 -0.23 -26.73 1.67
N ALA A 161 0.66 -26.81 2.65
CA ALA A 161 2.02 -27.29 2.46
C ALA A 161 2.42 -28.05 3.72
N ARG A 162 2.18 -29.37 3.71
CA ARG A 162 2.84 -30.31 4.63
C ARG A 162 4.32 -30.40 4.30
#